data_AF-A0A5C7P4N0-F1
#
_entry.id   AF-A0A5C7P4N0-F1
#
_cell.length_a   1.000
_cell.length_b   1.000
_cell.length_c   1.000
_cell.angle_alpha   90.00
_cell.angle_beta   90.00
_cell.angle_gamma   90.00
#
_symmetry.space_group_name_H-M   'P 1'
#
loop_
_entity.id
_entity.type
_entity.pdbx_description
1 polymer ?
#
loop_
_entity_poly.entity_id
_entity_poly.type
_entity_poly.pdbx_seq_one_letter_code
_entity_poly.pdbx_strand_id
1 'polypeptide(L)'
;MPNYRSKAEERFANALAEKGIRFEYEPEKWDYAKKLVNSFCGECDHPKVYQRKKYTPDFYFPDYGFYIELKGRLTSRDRTKYIAVKRSNPRKDLRFVCLADNKISKSSATRYSDWLREQAMVFHVGKDIPDHWFGPAGKKPTRTRSKAGQRKEST
;
A
#
# COMPACT_ATOMS: atom_id res chain seq x y z
N MET A 1 3.84 -8.96 -18.31
CA MET A 1 3.46 -8.75 -16.90
C MET A 1 4.01 -7.40 -16.46
N PRO A 2 3.38 -6.70 -15.51
CA PRO A 2 3.92 -5.45 -14.96
C PRO A 2 5.34 -5.68 -14.41
N ASN A 3 6.20 -4.66 -14.50
CA ASN A 3 7.51 -4.71 -13.86
C ASN A 3 7.35 -4.28 -12.39
N TYR A 4 7.22 -5.25 -11.48
CA TYR A 4 7.09 -4.99 -10.04
C TYR A 4 8.39 -4.41 -9.46
N ARG A 5 8.29 -3.52 -8.47
CA ARG A 5 9.46 -2.84 -7.90
C ARG A 5 10.25 -3.73 -6.96
N SER A 6 9.65 -4.84 -6.51
CA SER A 6 10.33 -5.83 -5.70
C SER A 6 9.83 -7.25 -5.95
N LYS A 7 10.67 -8.25 -5.65
CA LYS A 7 10.27 -9.68 -5.64
C LYS A 7 9.14 -9.96 -4.64
N ALA A 8 9.00 -9.14 -3.60
CA ALA A 8 7.91 -9.30 -2.64
C ALA A 8 6.57 -8.90 -3.25
N GLU A 9 6.52 -7.78 -3.97
CA GLU A 9 5.34 -7.35 -4.73
C GLU A 9 4.99 -8.34 -5.84
N GLU A 10 5.99 -8.85 -6.57
CA GLU A 10 5.77 -9.88 -7.59
C GLU A 10 5.12 -11.14 -7.00
N ARG A 11 5.66 -11.66 -5.89
CA ARG A 11 5.09 -12.82 -5.20
C ARG A 11 3.67 -12.56 -4.72
N PHE A 12 3.43 -11.37 -4.17
CA PHE A 12 2.11 -10.97 -3.70
C PHE A 12 1.11 -10.90 -4.85
N ALA A 13 1.49 -10.27 -5.97
CA ALA A 13 0.67 -10.18 -7.16
C ALA A 13 0.36 -11.55 -7.78
N ASN A 14 1.34 -12.46 -7.81
CA ASN A 14 1.15 -13.83 -8.28
C ASN A 14 0.16 -14.59 -7.38
N ALA A 15 0.27 -14.45 -6.06
CA ALA A 15 -0.67 -15.07 -5.11
C ALA A 15 -2.11 -14.55 -5.29
N LEU A 16 -2.29 -13.27 -5.62
CA LEU A 16 -3.60 -12.70 -5.92
C LEU A 16 -4.16 -13.23 -7.25
N ALA A 17 -3.31 -13.30 -8.28
CA ALA A 17 -3.68 -13.83 -9.59
C ALA A 17 -4.07 -15.31 -9.53
N GLU A 18 -3.35 -16.13 -8.77
CA GLU A 18 -3.66 -17.54 -8.53
C GLU A 18 -5.03 -17.71 -7.83
N LYS A 19 -5.36 -16.80 -6.92
CA LYS A 19 -6.69 -16.73 -6.26
C LYS A 19 -7.77 -16.12 -7.17
N GLY A 20 -7.41 -15.63 -8.35
CA GLY A 20 -8.30 -14.95 -9.30
C GLY A 20 -8.82 -13.59 -8.80
N ILE A 21 -8.13 -12.97 -7.85
CA ILE A 21 -8.50 -11.67 -7.31
C ILE A 21 -8.04 -10.58 -8.27
N ARG A 22 -8.97 -9.73 -8.71
CA ARG A 22 -8.66 -8.60 -9.59
C ARG A 22 -8.00 -7.47 -8.81
N PHE A 23 -6.88 -6.96 -9.33
CA PHE A 23 -6.16 -5.84 -8.77
C PHE A 23 -5.51 -4.98 -9.87
N GLU A 24 -5.16 -3.75 -9.50
CA GLU A 24 -4.33 -2.84 -10.27
C GLU A 24 -3.02 -2.58 -9.50
N TYR A 25 -1.89 -2.49 -10.20
CA TYR A 25 -0.58 -2.23 -9.60
C TYR A 25 -0.16 -0.77 -9.85
N GLU A 26 0.26 -0.07 -8.80
CA GLU A 26 0.61 1.37 -8.80
C GLU A 26 -0.45 2.25 -9.52
N PRO A 27 -1.73 2.20 -9.11
CA PRO A 27 -2.89 2.67 -9.89
C PRO A 27 -2.93 4.18 -10.11
N GLU A 28 -2.60 4.97 -9.09
CA GLU A 28 -2.69 6.43 -9.13
C GLU A 28 -1.77 7.10 -8.11
N LYS A 29 -1.52 8.40 -8.30
CA LYS A 29 -0.71 9.23 -7.41
C LYS A 29 -1.59 10.15 -6.58
N TRP A 30 -1.39 10.15 -5.27
CA TRP A 30 -2.04 11.04 -4.32
C TRP A 30 -1.11 12.16 -3.88
N ASP A 31 -1.60 13.39 -3.87
CA ASP A 31 -0.90 14.50 -3.25
C ASP A 31 -0.97 14.38 -1.72
N TYR A 32 0.12 14.72 -1.03
CA TYR A 32 0.15 14.88 0.41
C TYR A 32 1.12 15.98 0.86
N ALA A 33 0.82 16.58 2.02
CA ALA A 33 1.63 17.64 2.61
C ALA A 33 2.49 17.08 3.76
N LYS A 34 3.79 16.92 3.52
CA LYS A 34 4.75 16.47 4.53
C LYS A 34 5.28 17.66 5.32
N LYS A 35 5.15 17.65 6.65
CA LYS A 35 5.76 18.68 7.51
C LYS A 35 7.29 18.62 7.39
N LEU A 36 7.93 19.78 7.21
CA LEU A 36 9.38 19.93 7.32
C LEU A 36 9.74 20.14 8.80
N VAL A 37 10.79 19.46 9.25
CA VAL A 37 11.31 19.58 10.62
C VAL A 37 12.51 20.51 10.58
N ASN A 38 12.67 21.34 11.62
CA ASN A 38 13.76 22.33 11.72
C ASN A 38 13.82 23.23 10.47
N SER A 39 12.66 23.73 10.04
CA SER A 39 12.55 24.61 8.87
C SER A 39 11.54 25.72 9.16
N PHE A 40 11.82 26.89 8.61
CA PHE A 40 11.01 28.10 8.75
C PHE A 40 10.67 28.65 7.36
N CYS A 41 9.58 29.39 7.26
CA CYS A 41 9.24 30.08 6.03
C CYS A 41 10.27 31.18 5.76
N GLY A 42 10.86 31.22 4.56
CA GLY A 42 11.87 32.24 4.22
C GLY A 42 11.31 33.68 4.14
N GLU A 43 10.00 33.84 4.05
CA GLU A 43 9.35 35.15 3.93
C GLU A 43 8.84 35.70 5.26
N CYS A 44 8.42 34.83 6.19
CA CYS A 44 7.74 35.26 7.42
C CYS A 44 8.20 34.51 8.68
N ASP A 45 9.26 33.71 8.58
CA ASP A 45 9.84 32.90 9.66
C ASP A 45 8.85 31.96 10.37
N HIS A 46 7.71 31.65 9.75
CA HIS A 46 6.71 30.79 10.36
C HIS A 46 7.20 29.32 10.46
N PRO A 47 7.08 28.66 11.63
CA PRO A 47 7.70 27.34 11.88
C PRO A 47 6.92 26.15 11.29
N LYS A 48 5.70 26.36 10.78
CA LYS A 48 4.88 25.30 10.18
C LYS A 48 5.02 25.32 8.66
N VAL A 49 6.09 24.72 8.16
CA VAL A 49 6.35 24.58 6.72
C VAL A 49 6.03 23.16 6.26
N TYR A 50 5.45 23.04 5.08
CA TYR A 50 5.08 21.76 4.48
C TYR A 50 5.62 21.65 3.05
N GLN A 51 6.12 20.48 2.70
CA GLN A 51 6.52 20.13 1.34
C GLN A 51 5.41 19.30 0.68
N ARG A 52 4.92 19.74 -0.49
CA ARG A 52 4.01 18.93 -1.33
C ARG A 52 4.78 17.74 -1.90
N LYS A 53 4.18 16.55 -1.82
CA LYS A 53 4.73 15.30 -2.33
C LYS A 53 3.64 14.45 -2.96
N LYS A 54 4.06 13.46 -3.75
CA LYS A 54 3.19 12.43 -4.32
C LYS A 54 3.45 11.08 -3.67
N TYR A 55 2.39 10.33 -3.45
CA TYR A 55 2.40 8.97 -2.92
C TYR A 55 1.64 8.05 -3.88
N THR A 56 2.17 6.86 -4.14
CA THR A 56 1.53 5.83 -4.95
C THR A 56 1.38 4.59 -4.07
N PRO A 57 0.16 4.12 -3.79
CA PRO A 57 -0.03 2.82 -3.15
C PRO A 57 0.38 1.70 -4.10
N ASP A 58 0.80 0.55 -3.57
CA ASP A 58 1.32 -0.55 -4.40
C ASP A 58 0.20 -1.24 -5.18
N PHE A 59 -0.98 -1.44 -4.57
CA PHE A 59 -2.10 -2.12 -5.21
C PHE A 59 -3.44 -1.43 -4.95
N TYR A 60 -4.38 -1.58 -5.87
CA TYR A 60 -5.80 -1.23 -5.69
C TYR A 60 -6.71 -2.40 -6.05
N PHE A 61 -7.75 -2.57 -5.25
CA PHE A 61 -8.74 -3.63 -5.37
C PHE A 61 -10.07 -3.03 -5.82
N PRO A 62 -10.28 -2.85 -7.14
CA PRO A 62 -11.42 -2.13 -7.68
C PRO A 62 -12.79 -2.74 -7.33
N ASP A 63 -12.87 -4.05 -7.13
CA ASP A 63 -14.11 -4.73 -6.69
C ASP A 63 -14.47 -4.41 -5.23
N TYR A 64 -13.50 -3.98 -4.43
CA TYR A 64 -13.64 -3.80 -2.98
C TYR A 64 -13.38 -2.37 -2.51
N GLY A 65 -12.85 -1.50 -3.38
CA GLY A 65 -12.68 -0.07 -3.13
C GLY A 65 -11.56 0.31 -2.16
N PHE A 66 -10.57 -0.57 -1.93
CA PHE A 66 -9.44 -0.29 -1.03
C PHE A 66 -8.08 -0.45 -1.70
N TYR A 67 -7.07 0.20 -1.10
CA TYR A 67 -5.68 0.22 -1.55
C TYR A 67 -4.80 -0.52 -0.54
N ILE A 68 -3.72 -1.11 -1.04
CA ILE A 68 -2.71 -1.80 -0.23
C ILE A 68 -1.35 -1.15 -0.42
N GLU A 69 -0.67 -0.90 0.70
CA GLU A 69 0.79 -0.78 0.76
C GLU A 69 1.37 -2.09 1.31
N LEU A 70 2.24 -2.73 0.53
CA LEU A 70 3.02 -3.88 0.96
C LEU A 70 4.28 -3.39 1.69
N LYS A 71 4.55 -3.94 2.88
CA LYS A 71 5.65 -3.47 3.72
C LYS A 71 6.53 -4.59 4.24
N GLY A 72 7.80 -4.57 3.84
CA GLY A 72 8.86 -5.37 4.47
C GLY A 72 9.44 -4.69 5.71
N ARG A 73 9.99 -3.47 5.56
CA ARG A 73 10.63 -2.71 6.64
C ARG A 73 9.91 -1.38 6.87
N LEU A 74 9.36 -1.17 8.06
CA LEU A 74 8.68 0.07 8.45
C LEU A 74 9.68 1.06 9.08
N THR A 75 10.20 1.98 8.28
CA THR A 75 11.21 2.96 8.73
C THR A 75 10.59 4.19 9.42
N SER A 76 11.39 4.99 10.12
CA SER A 76 10.93 6.27 10.66
C SER A 76 10.40 7.21 9.56
N ARG A 77 11.08 7.26 8.42
CA ARG A 77 10.66 8.06 7.24
C ARG A 77 9.30 7.60 6.72
N ASP A 78 9.08 6.30 6.64
CA ASP A 78 7.80 5.72 6.23
C ASP A 78 6.68 6.10 7.19
N ARG A 79 6.91 5.98 8.50
CA ARG A 79 5.92 6.36 9.52
C ARG A 79 5.49 7.82 9.38
N THR A 80 6.43 8.74 9.21
CA THR A 80 6.12 10.17 8.93
C THR A 80 5.34 10.33 7.62
N LYS A 81 5.70 9.58 6.57
CA LYS A 81 5.02 9.61 5.27
C LYS A 81 3.57 9.16 5.41
N TYR A 82 3.31 8.01 6.02
CA TYR A 82 1.97 7.44 6.11
C TYR A 82 1.01 8.27 6.97
N ILE A 83 1.49 8.87 8.06
CA ILE A 83 0.69 9.84 8.83
C ILE A 83 0.27 11.02 7.93
N ALA A 84 1.21 11.58 7.15
CA ALA A 84 0.93 12.70 6.27
C ALA A 84 -0.02 12.32 5.12
N VAL A 85 0.16 11.12 4.52
CA VAL A 85 -0.72 10.58 3.47
C VAL A 85 -2.14 10.40 4.01
N LYS A 86 -2.31 9.73 5.16
CA LYS A 86 -3.61 9.53 5.81
C LYS A 86 -4.30 10.85 6.10
N ARG A 87 -3.58 11.82 6.66
CA ARG A 87 -4.12 13.16 6.95
C ARG A 87 -4.57 13.90 5.69
N SER A 88 -3.78 13.83 4.61
CA SER A 88 -4.11 14.50 3.35
C SER A 88 -5.21 13.79 2.54
N ASN A 89 -5.46 12.50 2.80
CA ASN A 89 -6.37 11.68 2.00
C ASN A 89 -7.36 10.89 2.90
N PRO A 90 -8.18 11.56 3.74
CA PRO A 90 -9.00 10.88 4.74
C PRO A 90 -10.10 9.98 4.15
N ARG A 91 -10.44 10.15 2.86
CA ARG A 91 -11.46 9.36 2.15
C ARG A 91 -10.89 8.12 1.45
N LYS A 92 -9.57 7.95 1.38
CA LYS A 92 -8.94 6.81 0.73
C LYS A 92 -8.76 5.68 1.75
N ASP A 93 -9.33 4.51 1.47
CA ASP A 93 -9.14 3.30 2.29
C ASP A 93 -7.78 2.67 1.97
N LEU A 94 -6.72 3.19 2.62
CA LEU A 94 -5.37 2.64 2.53
C LEU A 94 -5.13 1.67 3.69
N ARG A 95 -4.84 0.41 3.36
CA ARG A 95 -4.50 -0.65 4.31
C ARG A 95 -3.06 -1.11 4.11
N PHE A 96 -2.48 -1.71 5.14
CA PHE A 96 -1.09 -2.16 5.12
C PHE A 96 -1.00 -3.68 5.20
N VAL A 97 -0.21 -4.31 4.35
CA VAL A 97 0.20 -5.72 4.50
C VAL A 97 1.67 -5.74 4.89
N CYS A 98 1.95 -6.05 6.15
CA CYS A 98 3.30 -6.16 6.67
C CYS A 98 3.79 -7.61 6.55
N LEU A 99 4.85 -7.86 5.79
CA LEU A 99 5.37 -9.21 5.55
C LEU A 99 5.88 -9.90 6.83
N ALA A 100 6.19 -9.12 7.85
CA ALA A 100 6.55 -9.55 9.19
C ALA A 100 6.18 -8.46 10.20
N ASP A 101 5.91 -8.86 11.45
CA ASP A 101 5.74 -7.92 12.55
C ASP A 101 7.09 -7.73 13.24
N ASN A 102 7.92 -6.83 12.73
CA ASN A 102 9.22 -6.54 13.33
C ASN A 102 9.08 -5.41 14.35
N LYS A 103 10.10 -5.23 15.20
CA LYS A 103 10.24 -4.01 16.02
C LYS A 103 10.54 -2.81 15.12
N ILE A 104 10.04 -1.63 15.46
CA ILE A 104 10.29 -0.37 14.71
C ILE A 104 11.77 0.03 14.71
N SER A 105 12.52 -0.42 15.72
CA SER A 105 13.98 -0.32 15.83
C SER A 105 14.49 -1.48 16.69
N LYS A 106 15.80 -1.73 16.68
CA LYS A 106 16.41 -2.83 17.46
C LYS A 106 16.14 -2.72 18.97
N SER A 107 16.12 -1.49 19.51
CA SER A 107 15.94 -1.21 20.93
C SER A 107 14.49 -0.97 21.36
N SER A 108 13.54 -0.86 20.42
CA SER A 108 12.15 -0.57 20.76
C SER A 108 11.39 -1.81 21.22
N ALA A 109 10.48 -1.65 22.18
CA ALA A 109 9.45 -2.65 22.47
C ALA A 109 8.31 -2.61 21.44
N THR A 110 8.09 -1.47 20.77
CA THR A 110 7.02 -1.25 19.80
C THR A 110 7.27 -2.03 18.51
N ARG A 111 6.26 -2.80 18.11
CA ARG A 111 6.23 -3.55 16.84
C ARG A 111 5.51 -2.75 15.76
N TYR A 112 5.54 -3.26 14.52
CA TYR A 112 4.85 -2.63 13.39
C TYR A 112 3.35 -2.61 13.64
N SER A 113 2.81 -3.72 14.12
CA SER A 113 1.41 -3.88 14.51
C SER A 113 0.99 -2.88 15.58
N ASP A 114 1.79 -2.71 16.63
CA ASP A 114 1.54 -1.74 17.72
C ASP A 114 1.43 -0.31 17.16
N TRP A 115 2.41 0.09 16.34
CA TRP A 115 2.43 1.43 15.76
C TRP A 115 1.26 1.66 14.80
N LEU A 116 0.95 0.70 13.92
CA LEU A 116 -0.17 0.81 12.98
C LEU A 116 -1.51 0.92 13.72
N ARG A 117 -1.67 0.16 14.80
CA ARG A 117 -2.85 0.22 15.68
C ARG A 117 -2.98 1.57 16.36
N GLU A 118 -1.89 2.10 16.94
CA GLU A 118 -1.85 3.42 17.57
C GLU A 118 -2.24 4.54 16.58
N GLN A 119 -1.83 4.41 15.31
CA GLN A 119 -2.20 5.36 14.26
C GLN A 119 -3.57 5.11 13.63
N ALA A 120 -4.36 4.16 14.16
CA ALA A 120 -5.65 3.73 13.61
C ALA A 120 -5.59 3.42 12.11
N MET A 121 -4.52 2.76 11.66
CA MET A 121 -4.36 2.29 10.28
C MET A 121 -4.82 0.84 10.21
N VAL A 122 -5.58 0.48 9.17
CA VAL A 122 -5.99 -0.91 8.95
C VAL A 122 -4.80 -1.70 8.43
N PHE A 123 -4.52 -2.86 9.01
CA PHE A 123 -3.37 -3.66 8.61
C PHE A 123 -3.57 -5.16 8.80
N HIS A 124 -2.72 -5.92 8.12
CA HIS A 124 -2.52 -7.35 8.33
C HIS A 124 -1.01 -7.64 8.39
N VAL A 125 -0.63 -8.64 9.18
CA VAL A 125 0.74 -9.15 9.21
C VAL A 125 0.73 -10.55 8.60
N GLY A 126 1.45 -10.71 7.50
CA GLY A 126 1.50 -11.96 6.76
C GLY A 126 1.98 -11.76 5.33
N LYS A 127 2.16 -12.87 4.62
CA LYS A 127 2.49 -12.87 3.18
C LYS A 127 1.25 -12.83 2.29
N ASP A 128 0.08 -13.08 2.86
CA ASP A 128 -1.21 -13.14 2.20
C ASP A 128 -2.12 -11.98 2.63
N ILE A 129 -3.21 -11.77 1.89
CA ILE A 129 -4.31 -10.89 2.31
C ILE A 129 -5.35 -11.75 3.03
N PRO A 130 -5.88 -11.32 4.19
CA PRO A 130 -6.86 -12.11 4.91
C PRO A 130 -8.23 -12.06 4.22
N ASP A 131 -8.88 -13.22 4.12
CA ASP A 131 -10.14 -13.39 3.36
C ASP A 131 -11.25 -12.44 3.79
N HIS A 132 -11.31 -12.07 5.07
CA HIS A 132 -12.32 -11.15 5.59
C HIS A 132 -12.25 -9.74 4.98
N TRP A 133 -11.15 -9.36 4.32
CA TRP A 133 -11.08 -8.09 3.57
C TRP A 133 -11.91 -8.14 2.28
N PHE A 134 -12.29 -9.33 1.82
CA PHE A 134 -13.03 -9.55 0.58
C PHE A 134 -14.54 -9.82 0.80
N GLY A 135 -15.06 -9.62 2.02
CA GLY A 135 -16.49 -9.75 2.35
C GLY A 135 -17.06 -11.18 2.22
N PRO A 136 -18.32 -11.40 2.67
CA PRO A 136 -18.99 -12.71 2.56
C PRO A 136 -19.39 -13.08 1.12
N ALA A 137 -19.18 -12.19 0.15
CA ALA A 137 -19.38 -12.43 -1.28
C ALA A 137 -18.10 -12.90 -1.97
N GLY A 138 -17.39 -13.85 -1.35
CA GLY A 138 -16.43 -14.71 -2.03
C GLY A 138 -17.13 -15.59 -3.07
N LYS A 139 -17.81 -14.99 -4.06
CA LYS A 139 -18.01 -15.66 -5.34
C LYS A 139 -16.61 -15.87 -5.87
N LYS A 140 -16.10 -17.10 -5.69
CA LYS A 140 -14.93 -17.58 -6.40
C LYS A 140 -15.10 -17.10 -7.84
N PRO A 141 -14.12 -16.38 -8.43
CA PRO A 141 -14.20 -16.04 -9.83
C PRO A 141 -14.44 -17.34 -10.59
N THR A 142 -15.54 -17.40 -11.32
CA THR A 142 -15.82 -18.50 -12.23
C THR A 142 -14.59 -18.65 -13.12
N ARG A 143 -13.95 -19.82 -13.10
CA ARG A 143 -12.80 -20.12 -13.96
C ARG A 143 -13.20 -19.92 -15.41
N THR A 144 -13.03 -18.73 -15.95
CA THR A 144 -13.10 -18.56 -17.40
C THR A 144 -11.82 -19.15 -17.94
N ARG A 145 -11.92 -20.31 -18.59
CA ARG A 145 -10.82 -20.90 -19.35
C ARG A 145 -10.43 -19.88 -20.43
N SER A 146 -9.40 -19.08 -20.18
CA SER A 146 -8.74 -18.32 -21.24
C SER A 146 -8.09 -19.34 -22.18
N LYS A 147 -8.71 -19.58 -23.34
CA LYS A 147 -8.08 -20.34 -24.42
C LYS A 147 -6.80 -19.63 -24.84
N ALA A 148 -5.76 -20.41 -24.96
CA ALA A 148 -4.48 -20.04 -25.53
C ALA A 148 -4.62 -19.53 -26.98
N GLY A 149 -3.74 -18.59 -27.33
CA GLY A 149 -3.22 -18.40 -28.69
C GLY A 149 -4.09 -17.56 -29.63
N GLN A 150 -3.53 -16.44 -30.09
CA GLN A 150 -3.18 -16.30 -31.51
C GLN A 150 -2.21 -15.13 -31.71
N ARG A 151 -1.06 -15.46 -32.30
CA ARG A 151 -0.21 -14.54 -33.06
C ARG A 151 -1.05 -13.84 -34.13
N LYS A 152 -0.71 -12.60 -34.46
CA LYS A 152 -0.82 -12.12 -35.83
C LYS A 152 0.49 -11.51 -36.25
N GLU A 153 1.07 -12.12 -37.27
CA GLU A 153 2.16 -11.62 -38.08
C GLU A 153 1.74 -10.34 -38.83
N SER A 154 2.75 -9.52 -39.00
CA SER A 154 3.06 -8.60 -40.11
C SER A 154 2.09 -8.55 -41.30
N THR A 155 1.74 -7.34 -41.70
CA THR A 155 1.89 -6.88 -43.09
C THR A 155 2.33 -5.42 -43.05
#